data_AF-A0A261QAM2-F1
#
_entry.id   AF-A0A261QAM2-F1
#
_cell.length_a   1.000
_cell.length_b   1.000
_cell.length_c   1.000
_cell.angle_alpha   90.00
_cell.angle_beta   90.00
_cell.angle_gamma   90.00
#
_symmetry.space_group_name_H-M   'P 1'
#
loop_
_entity.id
_entity.type
_entity.pdbx_description
1 polymer ?
#
loop_
_entity_poly.entity_id
_entity_poly.type
_entity_poly.pdbx_seq_one_letter_code
_entity_poly.pdbx_strand_id
1 'polypeptide(L)'
;MKTQYYFLTPDHPVPEVGRYYVKFRKNHTVSSVHRVLSVKLTQQKKPVEGYICYTLKIERLEGLVPFAEFEFSDECQGVWVKGEEAYAAFPFDPKKH
;
A
#
# COMPACT_ATOMS: atom_id res chain seq x y z
N MET A 1 -11.89 9.89 -1.82
CA MET A 1 -11.69 8.91 -0.71
C MET A 1 -11.96 7.51 -1.24
N LYS A 2 -11.12 6.52 -0.91
CA LYS A 2 -11.23 5.14 -1.44
C LYS A 2 -10.92 4.11 -0.36
N THR A 3 -11.52 2.94 -0.45
CA THR A 3 -11.15 1.76 0.36
C THR A 3 -10.38 0.77 -0.49
N GLN A 4 -9.31 0.18 0.05
CA GLN A 4 -8.49 -0.81 -0.65
C GLN A 4 -8.01 -1.92 0.29
N TYR A 5 -7.95 -3.14 -0.24
CA TYR A 5 -7.43 -4.31 0.46
C TYR A 5 -5.93 -4.47 0.20
N TYR A 6 -5.18 -4.73 1.25
CA TYR A 6 -3.74 -5.01 1.20
C TYR A 6 -3.43 -6.31 1.90
N PHE A 7 -2.52 -7.07 1.31
CA PHE A 7 -2.02 -8.33 1.83
C PHE A 7 -0.57 -8.16 2.19
N LEU A 8 -0.23 -8.45 3.44
CA LEU A 8 1.10 -8.29 3.98
C LEU A 8 1.56 -9.64 4.51
N THR A 9 2.83 -9.99 4.32
CA THR A 9 3.38 -11.16 5.02
C THR A 9 3.44 -10.88 6.53
N PRO A 10 3.46 -11.90 7.41
CA PRO A 10 3.47 -11.70 8.85
C PRO A 10 4.58 -10.78 9.37
N ASP A 11 5.73 -10.76 8.68
CA ASP A 11 6.89 -9.95 9.06
C ASP A 11 6.85 -8.52 8.49
N HIS A 12 5.92 -8.20 7.60
CA HIS A 12 5.78 -6.84 7.07
C HIS A 12 5.07 -5.93 8.07
N PRO A 13 5.57 -4.69 8.28
CA PRO A 13 4.95 -3.76 9.18
C PRO A 13 3.54 -3.38 8.68
N VAL A 14 2.59 -3.42 9.60
CA VAL A 14 1.22 -2.99 9.33
C VAL A 14 1.20 -1.47 9.07
N PRO A 15 0.47 -0.99 8.05
CA PRO A 15 0.28 0.43 7.82
C PRO A 15 -0.32 1.11 9.05
N GLU A 16 0.15 2.31 9.37
CA GLU A 16 -0.41 3.13 10.44
C GLU A 16 -1.24 4.27 9.85
N VAL A 17 -2.25 4.71 10.59
CA VAL A 17 -3.00 5.92 10.26
C VAL A 17 -2.06 7.13 10.23
N GLY A 18 -2.23 8.00 9.24
CA GLY A 18 -1.38 9.16 9.01
C GLY A 18 -0.18 8.88 8.11
N ARG A 19 0.21 7.62 7.88
CA ARG A 19 1.27 7.27 6.92
C ARG A 19 0.85 7.48 5.48
N TYR A 20 1.84 7.51 4.58
CA TYR A 20 1.62 7.65 3.15
C TYR A 20 1.75 6.31 2.42
N TYR A 21 0.84 6.07 1.48
CA TYR A 21 0.92 5.01 0.49
C TYR A 21 1.26 5.60 -0.86
N VAL A 22 2.45 5.27 -1.34
CA VAL A 22 2.93 5.71 -2.66
C VAL A 22 2.70 4.57 -3.63
N LYS A 23 1.90 4.82 -4.67
CA LYS A 23 1.62 3.83 -5.71
C LYS A 23 2.49 4.12 -6.93
N PHE A 24 3.15 3.10 -7.47
CA PHE A 24 3.97 3.24 -8.67
C PHE A 24 3.27 2.74 -9.94
N ARG A 25 3.79 3.17 -11.10
CA ARG A 25 3.50 2.60 -12.41
C ARG A 25 4.55 1.55 -12.78
N LYS A 26 4.35 0.82 -13.89
CA LYS A 26 5.30 -0.19 -14.40
C LYS A 26 6.71 0.34 -14.70
N ASN A 27 6.85 1.65 -14.87
CA ASN A 27 8.12 2.32 -15.13
C ASN A 27 8.68 3.01 -13.87
N HIS A 28 8.28 2.55 -12.68
CA HIS A 28 8.73 3.06 -11.38
C HIS A 28 8.43 4.54 -11.11
N THR A 29 7.59 5.18 -11.92
CA THR A 29 7.14 6.54 -11.63
C THR A 29 6.00 6.53 -10.62
N VAL A 30 6.03 7.49 -9.71
CA VAL A 30 4.93 7.70 -8.75
C VAL A 30 3.65 8.01 -9.53
N SER A 31 2.66 7.15 -9.36
CA SER A 31 1.33 7.29 -9.97
C SER A 31 0.43 8.16 -9.09
N SER A 32 0.46 7.92 -7.79
CA SER A 32 -0.29 8.70 -6.81
C SER A 32 0.21 8.46 -5.39
N VAL A 33 0.08 9.48 -4.55
CA VAL A 33 0.32 9.40 -3.11
C VAL A 33 -1.03 9.44 -2.41
N HIS A 34 -1.19 8.60 -1.38
CA HIS A 34 -2.38 8.58 -0.56
C HIS A 34 -2.02 8.66 0.92
N ARG A 35 -2.86 9.30 1.73
CA ARG A 35 -2.77 9.23 3.19
C ARG A 35 -3.67 8.12 3.72
N VAL A 36 -3.15 7.32 4.64
CA VAL A 36 -3.90 6.29 5.34
C VAL A 36 -4.75 6.95 6.43
N LEU A 37 -6.07 6.77 6.34
CA LEU A 37 -7.04 7.33 7.27
C LEU A 37 -7.52 6.31 8.31
N SER A 38 -7.57 5.03 7.94
CA SER A 38 -7.89 3.94 8.87
C SER A 38 -7.34 2.62 8.36
N VAL A 39 -7.04 1.72 9.29
CA VAL A 39 -6.54 0.37 9.00
C VAL A 39 -7.35 -0.62 9.82
N LYS A 40 -7.84 -1.69 9.18
CA LYS A 40 -8.64 -2.72 9.85
C LYS A 40 -8.19 -4.10 9.38
N LEU A 41 -7.89 -5.00 10.33
CA LEU A 41 -7.69 -6.41 10.01
C LEU A 41 -8.97 -6.98 9.38
N THR A 42 -8.83 -7.62 8.22
CA THR A 42 -9.95 -8.09 7.42
C THR A 42 -10.02 -9.59 7.49
N GLN A 43 -11.13 -10.11 8.01
CA GLN A 43 -11.38 -11.53 7.99
C GLN A 43 -11.67 -11.98 6.55
N GLN A 44 -10.83 -12.89 6.06
CA GLN A 44 -10.96 -13.41 4.70
C GLN A 44 -11.93 -14.59 4.66
N LYS A 45 -12.74 -14.67 3.61
CA LYS A 45 -13.54 -15.88 3.34
C LYS A 45 -12.65 -17.09 3.01
N LYS A 46 -11.57 -16.84 2.26
CA LYS A 46 -10.51 -17.82 1.95
C LYS A 46 -9.17 -17.20 2.33
N PRO A 47 -8.45 -17.75 3.32
CA PRO A 47 -7.10 -17.32 3.64
C PRO A 47 -6.17 -17.43 2.42
N VAL A 48 -5.25 -16.49 2.28
CA VAL A 48 -4.16 -16.58 1.30
C VAL A 48 -2.92 -16.97 2.09
N GLU A 49 -2.36 -18.12 1.78
CA GLU A 49 -1.25 -18.69 2.53
C GLU A 49 -0.05 -17.74 2.55
N GLY A 50 0.50 -17.49 3.75
CA GLY A 50 1.63 -16.58 3.94
C GLY A 50 1.27 -15.10 4.01
N TYR A 51 -0.02 -14.72 3.98
CA TYR A 51 -0.44 -13.31 4.01
C TYR A 51 -1.57 -13.03 5.01
N ILE A 52 -1.58 -11.80 5.52
CA ILE A 52 -2.60 -11.21 6.38
C ILE A 52 -3.27 -10.06 5.63
N CYS A 53 -4.60 -10.06 5.59
CA CYS A 53 -5.38 -9.05 4.86
C CYS A 53 -5.79 -7.87 5.75
N TYR A 54 -5.52 -6.66 5.29
CA TYR A 54 -5.96 -5.41 5.91
C TYR A 54 -6.80 -4.59 4.92
N THR A 55 -7.87 -3.97 5.44
CA THR A 55 -8.68 -2.98 4.72
C THR A 55 -8.21 -1.61 5.14
N LEU A 56 -7.80 -0.80 4.17
CA LEU A 56 -7.36 0.56 4.37
C LEU A 56 -8.35 1.55 3.76
N LYS A 57 -8.68 2.58 4.53
CA LYS A 57 -9.36 3.78 4.00
C LYS A 57 -8.28 4.81 3.70
N ILE A 58 -8.23 5.28 2.47
CA ILE A 58 -7.19 6.19 1.99
C ILE A 58 -7.79 7.40 1.28
N GLU A 59 -7.11 8.53 1.38
CA GLU A 59 -7.37 9.73 0.59
C GLU A 59 -6.21 10.00 -0.35
N ARG A 60 -6.50 10.40 -1.59
CA ARG A 60 -5.48 10.78 -2.55
C ARG A 60 -5.02 12.20 -2.25
N LEU A 61 -3.71 12.41 -2.22
CA LEU A 61 -3.11 13.72 -2.05
C LEU A 61 -2.61 14.21 -3.40
N GLU A 62 -3.30 15.21 -3.96
CA GLU A 62 -2.88 15.83 -5.22
C GLU A 62 -1.65 16.73 -4.99
N GLY A 63 -0.77 16.82 -5.98
CA GLY A 63 0.41 17.70 -5.93
C GLY A 63 1.64 17.15 -5.20
N LEU A 64 1.56 16.00 -4.51
CA LEU A 64 2.71 15.35 -3.88
C LEU A 64 3.50 14.39 -4.79
N VAL A 65 3.02 14.16 -6.01
CA VAL A 65 3.65 13.28 -7.01
C VAL A 65 5.09 13.66 -7.38
N PRO A 66 5.47 14.95 -7.55
CA PRO A 66 6.80 15.30 -8.03
C PRO A 66 7.91 15.28 -6.95
N PHE A 67 7.58 15.04 -5.68
CA PHE A 67 8.56 15.12 -4.56
C PHE A 67 8.99 13.76 -4.00
N ALA A 68 8.52 12.67 -4.59
CA ALA A 68 8.74 11.31 -4.10
C ALA A 68 9.62 10.54 -5.08
N GLU A 69 10.93 10.57 -4.87
CA GLU A 69 11.90 9.71 -5.56
C GLU A 69 12.28 8.55 -4.66
N PHE A 70 12.21 7.33 -5.18
CA PHE A 70 12.64 6.14 -4.48
C PHE A 70 13.35 5.17 -5.44
N GLU A 71 14.44 4.56 -5.00
CA GLU A 71 15.12 3.49 -5.73
C GLU A 71 14.54 2.14 -5.29
N PHE A 72 13.90 1.39 -6.20
CA PHE A 72 13.31 0.09 -5.87
C PHE A 72 13.49 -0.96 -6.95
N SER A 73 13.38 -2.23 -6.53
CA SER A 73 13.37 -3.41 -7.39
C SER A 73 12.15 -3.48 -8.31
N ASP A 74 12.30 -4.13 -9.46
CA ASP A 74 11.31 -4.17 -10.55
C ASP A 74 9.91 -4.71 -10.21
N GLU A 75 9.73 -5.39 -9.08
CA GLU A 75 8.48 -6.06 -8.72
C GLU A 75 7.54 -5.22 -7.82
N CYS A 76 7.99 -4.06 -7.34
CA CYS A 76 7.26 -3.28 -6.34
C CYS A 76 6.14 -2.42 -6.98
N GLN A 77 4.88 -2.61 -6.57
CA GLN A 77 3.74 -1.82 -7.08
C GLN A 77 3.37 -0.61 -6.20
N GLY A 78 3.91 -0.53 -5.00
CA GLY A 78 3.69 0.57 -4.07
C GLY A 78 4.48 0.39 -2.78
N VAL A 79 4.59 1.43 -1.97
CA VAL A 79 5.24 1.37 -0.65
C VAL A 79 4.48 2.15 0.42
N TRP A 80 4.63 1.70 1.66
CA TRP A 80 4.26 2.45 2.86
C TRP A 80 5.44 3.27 3.33
N VAL A 81 5.25 4.56 3.52
CA VAL A 81 6.31 5.47 3.98
C VAL A 81 6.04 5.92 5.41
N LYS A 82 7.03 5.77 6.30
CA LYS A 82 7.05 6.36 7.64
C LYS A 82 8.38 7.07 7.86
N GLY A 83 8.33 8.40 7.91
CA GLY A 83 9.55 9.19 7.97
C GLY A 83 10.42 8.90 6.75
N GLU A 84 11.63 8.40 6.97
CA GLU A 84 12.61 8.07 5.94
C GLU A 84 12.55 6.59 5.49
N GLU A 85 11.71 5.77 6.12
CA GLU A 85 11.61 4.33 5.81
C GLU A 85 10.46 4.04 4.84
N ALA A 86 10.71 3.14 3.90
CA ALA A 86 9.73 2.65 2.94
C ALA A 86 9.69 1.12 2.88
N TYR A 87 8.48 0.55 2.87
CA TYR A 87 8.24 -0.89 2.87
C TYR A 87 7.39 -1.30 1.67
N ALA A 88 7.78 -2.39 0.99
CA ALA A 88 7.05 -2.90 -0.19
C ALA A 88 5.58 -3.21 0.12
N ALA A 89 4.71 -2.94 -0.85
CA ALA A 89 3.28 -3.16 -0.75
C ALA A 89 2.71 -3.71 -2.07
N PHE A 90 1.86 -4.72 -1.94
CA PHE A 90 1.23 -5.38 -3.07
C PHE A 90 -0.30 -5.18 -3.03
N PRO A 91 -0.87 -4.45 -4.01
CA PRO A 91 -2.31 -4.35 -4.14
C PRO A 91 -2.88 -5.68 -4.68
N PHE A 92 -3.90 -6.22 -4.01
CA PHE A 92 -4.60 -7.42 -4.45
C PHE A 92 -6.01 -7.08 -4.96
N ASP A 93 -6.42 -7.69 -6.07
CA ASP A 93 -7.80 -7.60 -6.56
C ASP A 93 -8.59 -8.83 -6.07
N PRO A 94 -9.55 -8.68 -5.14
CA PRO A 94 -10.34 -9.79 -4.64
C PRO A 94 -11.23 -10.44 -5.71
N LYS A 95 -11.39 -9.84 -6.91
CA LYS A 95 -12.14 -10.46 -8.01
C LYS A 95 -11.34 -11.48 -8.82
N LYS A 96 -10.03 -11.62 -8.57
CA LYS A 96 -9.15 -12.53 -9.31
C LYS A 96 -8.98 -13.91 -8.65
N HIS A 97 -9.65 -14.21 -7.53
CA HIS A 97 -9.58 -15.48 -6.81
C HIS A 97 -10.92 -15.92 -6.23
#